data_AF-A0A2A2AQ66-F1
#
_entry.id   AF-A0A2A2AQ66-F1
#
_cell.length_a   1.000
_cell.length_b   1.000
_cell.length_c   1.000
_cell.angle_alpha   90.00
_cell.angle_beta   90.00
_cell.angle_gamma   90.00
#
_symmetry.space_group_name_H-M   'P 1'
#
loop_
_entity.id
_entity.type
_entity.pdbx_description
1 polymer ?
#
loop_
_entity_poly.entity_id
_entity_poly.type
_entity_poly.pdbx_seq_one_letter_code
_entity_poly.pdbx_strand_id
1 'polypeptide(L)' 'MQTTTIQLLRPHRHAGRDYPAGAQLTLTAHKASWLVGLGVAQNAPAAAPAAAPEGNPPKTKKE' A
#
# COMPACT_ATOMS: atom_id res chain seq x y z
N MET A 1 12.16 -3.74 16.79
CA MET A 1 10.97 -2.96 16.37
C MET A 1 10.13 -3.87 15.48
N GLN A 2 8.96 -4.33 15.93
CA GLN A 2 8.15 -5.25 15.10
C GLN A 2 7.58 -4.50 13.90
N THR A 3 7.84 -5.01 12.69
CA THR A 3 7.19 -4.57 11.46
C THR A 3 6.05 -5.53 11.12
N THR A 4 4.97 -5.00 10.59
CA THR A 4 3.83 -5.78 10.11
C THR A 4 3.44 -5.30 8.72
N THR A 5 2.88 -6.21 7.94
CA THR A 5 2.44 -5.94 6.57
C THR A 5 0.94 -5.71 6.59
N ILE A 6 0.53 -4.59 6.02
CA ILE A 6 -0.87 -4.23 5.86
C ILE A 6 -1.21 -4.02 4.40
N GLN A 7 -2.45 -4.29 4.04
CA GLN A 7 -3.02 -3.97 2.73
C GLN A 7 -3.77 -2.65 2.84
N LEU A 8 -3.43 -1.70 2.00
CA LEU A 8 -4.12 -0.42 1.92
C LEU A 8 -5.52 -0.63 1.33
N LEU A 9 -6.53 -0.04 1.93
CA LEU A 9 -7.90 0.02 1.40
C LEU A 9 -8.13 1.26 0.55
N ARG A 10 -7.31 2.30 0.78
CA ARG A 10 -7.35 3.58 0.09
C ARG A 10 -5.99 3.89 -0.53
N PRO A 11 -5.94 4.66 -1.64
CA PRO A 11 -4.68 5.14 -2.15
C PRO A 11 -3.94 5.94 -1.08
N HIS A 12 -2.65 5.65 -0.87
CA HIS A 12 -1.82 6.26 0.14
C HIS A 12 -0.43 6.56 -0.42
N ARG A 13 0.04 7.79 -0.20
CA ARG A 13 1.39 8.20 -0.60
C ARG A 13 2.36 8.02 0.55
N HIS A 14 3.32 7.11 0.41
CA HIS A 14 4.35 6.85 1.41
C HIS A 14 5.76 7.01 0.82
N ALA A 15 6.60 7.82 1.49
CA ALA A 15 7.99 8.07 1.07
C ALA A 15 8.15 8.53 -0.39
N GLY A 16 7.21 9.33 -0.88
CA GLY A 16 7.23 9.82 -2.26
C GLY A 16 6.71 8.81 -3.31
N ARG A 17 6.37 7.58 -2.91
CA ARG A 17 5.66 6.61 -3.74
C ARG A 17 4.17 6.63 -3.44
N ASP A 18 3.37 6.67 -4.48
CA ASP A 18 1.93 6.44 -4.38
C ASP A 18 1.66 4.93 -4.38
N TYR A 19 0.86 4.50 -3.42
CA TYR A 19 0.39 3.14 -3.28
C TYR A 19 -1.11 3.14 -3.51
N PRO A 20 -1.63 2.42 -4.51
CA PRO A 20 -3.06 2.32 -4.73
C PRO A 20 -3.76 1.53 -3.61
N ALA A 21 -5.09 1.65 -3.56
CA ALA A 21 -5.91 0.73 -2.78
C ALA A 21 -5.65 -0.72 -3.26
N GLY A 22 -5.47 -1.64 -2.32
CA GLY A 22 -5.06 -3.02 -2.53
C GLY A 22 -3.56 -3.26 -2.40
N ALA A 23 -2.72 -2.22 -2.39
CA ALA A 23 -1.27 -2.41 -2.26
C ALA A 23 -0.85 -2.79 -0.84
N GLN A 24 0.13 -3.68 -0.72
CA GLN A 24 0.74 -4.04 0.56
C GLN A 24 1.87 -3.07 0.95
N LEU A 25 1.87 -2.65 2.21
CA LEU A 25 2.89 -1.81 2.81
C LEU A 25 3.38 -2.42 4.12
N THR A 26 4.70 -2.59 4.23
CA THR A 26 5.35 -3.09 5.44
C THR A 26 5.85 -1.92 6.27
N LEU A 27 5.39 -1.83 7.52
CA LEU A 27 5.74 -0.74 8.43
C LEU A 27 5.62 -1.18 9.89
N THR A 28 5.98 -0.32 10.84
CA THR A 28 5.97 -0.65 12.26
C THR A 28 4.57 -1.03 12.75
N ALA A 29 4.46 -2.06 13.59
CA ALA A 29 3.19 -2.59 14.09
C ALA A 29 2.26 -1.50 14.69
N HIS A 30 2.84 -0.50 15.37
CA HIS A 30 2.09 0.63 15.91
C HIS A 30 1.39 1.48 14.83
N LYS A 31 2.12 1.86 13.77
CA LYS A 31 1.54 2.61 12.64
C LYS A 31 0.53 1.77 11.86
N ALA A 32 0.73 0.45 11.79
CA ALA A 32 -0.21 -0.42 11.11
C ALA A 32 -1.54 -0.51 11.87
N SER A 33 -1.50 -0.73 13.20
CA SER A 33 -2.71 -0.67 14.03
C SER A 33 -3.45 0.66 13.90
N TRP A 34 -2.71 1.77 13.80
CA TRP A 34 -3.29 3.08 13.55
C TRP A 34 -4.02 3.15 12.18
N LEU A 35 -3.40 2.69 11.10
CA LEU A 35 -4.02 2.68 9.76
C LEU A 35 -5.23 1.74 9.67
N VAL A 36 -5.19 0.63 10.40
CA VAL A 36 -6.31 -0.32 10.51
C VAL A 36 -7.46 0.28 11.30
N GLY A 37 -7.17 0.93 12.44
CA GLY A 37 -8.19 1.62 13.24
C GLY A 37 -8.87 2.78 12.52
N LEU A 38 -8.17 3.43 11.59
CA LEU A 38 -8.73 4.48 10.72
C LEU A 38 -9.54 3.93 9.52
N GLY A 39 -9.56 2.61 9.31
CA GLY A 39 -10.14 2.01 8.10
C GLY A 39 -9.42 2.47 6.82
N VAL A 40 -8.14 2.83 6.90
CA VAL A 40 -7.29 3.15 5.74
C VAL A 40 -6.65 1.89 5.18
N ALA A 41 -6.46 0.87 6.02
CA ALA A 41 -5.79 -0.37 5.68
C ALA A 41 -6.33 -1.54 6.51
N GLN A 42 -5.89 -2.75 6.21
CA GLN A 42 -6.23 -3.98 6.93
C GLN A 42 -5.06 -4.95 6.97
N ASN A 43 -4.99 -5.79 8.01
CA ASN A 43 -3.91 -6.77 8.18
C ASN A 43 -3.88 -7.72 6.98
N ALA A 44 -2.76 -7.73 6.25
CA ALA A 44 -2.61 -8.61 5.11
C ALA A 44 -1.94 -9.92 5.55
N PRO A 45 -2.48 -11.09 5.19
CA PRO A 45 -1.75 -12.33 5.38
C PRO A 45 -0.47 -12.29 4.54
N ALA A 46 0.63 -12.77 5.11
CA ALA A 46 1.98 -12.72 4.51
C ALA A 46 2.15 -13.55 3.21
N ALA A 47 1.05 -14.09 2.67
CA ALA A 47 1.07 -14.93 1.49
C ALA A 47 0.93 -14.09 0.22
N ALA A 48 2.08 -13.94 -0.44
CA ALA A 48 2.30 -13.46 -1.80
C ALA A 48 2.17 -11.93 -2.04
N PRO A 49 3.22 -11.28 -2.60
CA PRO A 49 3.11 -9.95 -3.17
C PRO A 49 2.26 -10.04 -4.45
N ALA A 50 0.94 -10.03 -4.29
CA ALA A 50 0.03 -10.00 -5.43
C ALA A 50 0.06 -8.61 -6.04
N ALA A 51 0.76 -8.55 -7.18
CA ALA A 51 0.66 -7.58 -8.26
C ALA A 51 0.77 -6.10 -7.86
N ALA A 52 1.89 -5.49 -8.26
CA ALA A 52 1.95 -4.06 -8.50
C ALA A 52 0.73 -3.62 -9.34
N PRO A 53 -0.12 -2.70 -8.86
CA PRO A 53 -1.01 -2.00 -9.74
C PRO A 53 -0.20 -0.82 -10.24
N GLU A 54 0.31 -1.01 -11.45
CA GLU A 54 0.54 0.06 -12.40
C GLU A 54 -0.57 1.13 -12.27
N GLY A 55 -0.20 2.29 -11.76
CA GLY A 55 -1.02 3.50 -11.74
C GLY A 55 -0.04 4.67 -11.78
N ASN A 56 0.31 5.25 -12.92
CA ASN A 56 -0.33 5.30 -14.22
C ASN A 56 0.76 5.43 -15.31
N PRO A 57 0.63 4.81 -16.49
CA PRO A 57 1.44 5.13 -17.66
C PRO A 57 1.20 6.60 -18.06
N PRO A 58 2.21 7.36 -18.53
CA PRO A 58 1.91 8.42 -19.48
C PRO A 58 1.54 7.74 -20.82
N LYS A 59 0.25 7.51 -21.08
CA LYS A 59 -0.23 7.28 -22.44
C LYS A 59 0.00 8.56 -23.27
N THR A 60 0.80 8.39 -24.32
CA THR A 60 0.69 9.05 -25.65
C THR A 60 1.27 10.45 -25.82
N LYS A 61 2.37 10.56 -26.58
CA LYS A 61 2.40 10.95 -28.02
C LYS A 61 3.87 10.99 -28.49
N LYS A 62 4.35 9.97 -29.23
CA LYS A 62 4.77 10.05 -30.65
C LYS A 62 5.10 11.49 -31.10
N GLU A 63 6.38 11.74 -31.38
CA GLU A 63 6.98 12.47 -32.53
C GLU A 63 8.38 13.01 -32.16
#